data_AF-A0A259S4F5-F1
#
_entry.id   AF-A0A259S4F5-F1
#
_cell.length_a   1.000
_cell.length_b   1.000
_cell.length_c   1.000
_cell.angle_alpha   90.00
_cell.angle_beta   90.00
_cell.angle_gamma   90.00
#
_symmetry.space_group_name_H-M   'P 1'
#
loop_
_entity.id
_entity.type
_entity.pdbx_description
1 polymer ?
#
loop_
_entity_poly.entity_id
_entity_poly.type
_entity_poly.pdbx_seq_one_letter_code
_entity_poly.pdbx_strand_id
1 'polypeptide(L)' 'MSLIKKPLKTRPVCKVTFTLPPAYGVEAEAVTLVGDFNEWSQESHPLKKGKSDGSFSITVDLPVNEKFQFRYLINGATWI' A
#
# COMPACT_ATOMS: atom_id res chain seq x y z
N MET A 1 9.74 -0.76 -5.65
CA MET A 1 8.60 -1.00 -4.75
C MET A 1 9.03 -2.03 -3.73
N SER A 2 8.62 -1.90 -2.47
CA SER A 2 8.91 -2.90 -1.44
C SER A 2 7.66 -3.29 -0.67
N LEU A 3 7.62 -4.55 -0.26
CA LEU A 3 6.52 -5.17 0.47
C LEU A 3 7.11 -5.89 1.68
N ILE A 4 6.82 -5.40 2.87
CA ILE A 4 7.31 -6.00 4.12
C ILE A 4 6.13 -6.71 4.78
N LYS A 5 6.26 -8.02 4.97
CA LYS A 5 5.24 -8.85 5.63
C LYS A 5 5.71 -9.23 7.02
N LYS A 6 4.91 -8.93 8.04
CA LYS A 6 5.16 -9.26 9.43
C LYS A 6 3.96 -10.02 10.01
N PRO A 7 3.99 -11.37 10.01
CA PRO A 7 2.93 -12.17 10.61
C PRO A 7 2.84 -11.91 12.11
N LEU A 8 1.63 -11.77 12.64
CA LEU A 8 1.39 -11.64 14.07
C LEU A 8 1.37 -13.04 14.70
N LYS A 9 2.10 -13.21 15.81
CA LYS A 9 2.15 -14.49 16.54
C LYS A 9 0.85 -14.81 17.28
N THR A 10 0.04 -13.79 17.56
CA THR A 10 -1.14 -13.88 18.44
C THR A 10 -2.47 -13.93 17.68
N ARG A 11 -2.47 -13.68 16.36
CA ARG A 11 -3.68 -13.63 15.52
C ARG A 11 -3.36 -14.14 14.12
N PRO A 12 -4.32 -14.72 13.37
CA PRO A 12 -4.13 -15.16 11.99
C PRO A 12 -4.10 -13.98 11.01
N VAL A 13 -3.30 -12.96 11.31
CA VAL A 13 -3.19 -11.70 10.56
C VAL A 13 -1.72 -11.40 10.31
N CYS A 14 -1.42 -10.89 9.13
CA CYS A 14 -0.13 -10.42 8.70
C CYS A 14 -0.17 -8.91 8.51
N LYS A 15 0.71 -8.20 9.22
CA LYS A 15 0.97 -6.78 8.97
C LYS A 15 1.77 -6.64 7.70
N VAL A 16 1.17 -6.10 6.66
CA VAL A 16 1.82 -5.88 5.38
C VAL A 16 2.04 -4.39 5.18
N THR A 17 3.30 -3.99 5.16
CA THR A 17 3.69 -2.61 4.84
C THR A 17 4.03 -2.53 3.36
N PHE A 18 3.26 -1.72 2.64
CA PHE A 18 3.44 -1.39 1.25
C PHE A 18 4.22 -0.08 1.15
N THR A 19 5.30 -0.08 0.39
CA THR A 19 6.12 1.11 0.19
C THR A 19 6.37 1.35 -1.31
N LEU A 20 5.98 2.53 -1.76
CA LEU A 20 6.24 3.04 -3.09
C LEU A 20 7.36 4.09 -3.02
N PRO A 21 8.55 3.82 -3.60
CA PRO A 21 9.64 4.79 -3.60
C PRO A 21 9.31 6.02 -4.46
N PRO A 22 9.90 7.19 -4.14
CA PRO A 22 9.59 8.45 -4.82
C PRO A 22 9.90 8.44 -6.30
N ALA A 23 10.82 7.58 -6.77
CA ALA A 23 11.18 7.45 -8.19
C ALA A 23 9.98 7.12 -9.11
N TYR A 24 8.93 6.48 -8.57
CA TYR A 24 7.71 6.17 -9.32
C TYR A 24 6.60 7.23 -9.15
N GLY A 25 6.86 8.24 -8.32
CA GLY A 25 5.88 9.25 -7.91
C GLY A 25 6.53 10.61 -7.64
N VAL A 26 7.52 10.99 -8.46
CA VAL A 26 8.23 12.28 -8.33
C VAL A 26 7.23 13.46 -8.39
N GLU A 27 6.13 13.28 -9.14
CA GLU A 27 4.99 14.21 -9.24
C GLU A 27 3.72 13.70 -8.53
N ALA A 28 3.82 12.63 -7.73
CA ALA A 28 2.68 12.13 -6.97
C ALA A 28 2.39 13.05 -5.79
N GLU A 29 1.19 13.62 -5.77
CA GLU A 29 0.63 14.37 -4.65
C GLU A 29 -0.05 13.40 -3.67
N ALA A 30 -0.80 12.46 -4.22
CA ALA A 30 -1.48 11.40 -3.50
C ALA A 30 -1.25 10.04 -4.18
N VAL A 31 -1.13 9.00 -3.36
CA VAL A 31 -1.06 7.62 -3.82
C VAL A 31 -2.04 6.81 -2.99
N THR A 32 -2.89 6.01 -3.63
CA THR A 32 -3.80 5.09 -2.95
C THR A 32 -3.44 3.64 -3.26
N LEU A 33 -3.50 2.79 -2.24
CA LEU A 33 -3.41 1.35 -2.40
C LEU A 33 -4.80 0.79 -2.73
N VAL A 34 -4.89 0.08 -3.84
CA VAL A 34 -6.14 -0.51 -4.33
C VAL A 34 -5.95 -2.01 -4.44
N GLY A 35 -6.89 -2.82 -3.99
CA GLY A 35 -6.77 -4.27 -4.05
C GLY A 35 -7.99 -5.01 -3.50
N ASP A 36 -7.90 -6.33 -3.47
CA ASP A 36 -9.02 -7.19 -3.07
C ASP A 36 -9.49 -6.92 -1.63
N PHE A 37 -8.55 -6.59 -0.72
CA PHE A 37 -8.85 -6.31 0.69
C PHE A 37 -9.58 -4.98 0.92
N ASN A 38 -9.71 -4.13 -0.10
CA ASN A 38 -10.51 -2.91 -0.04
C ASN A 38 -11.49 -2.80 -1.20
N GLU A 39 -11.90 -3.94 -1.77
CA GLU A 39 -12.88 -4.01 -2.86
C GLU A 39 -12.51 -3.13 -4.06
N TRP A 40 -11.21 -2.98 -4.32
CA TRP A 40 -10.69 -2.10 -5.36
C TRP A 40 -11.08 -0.61 -5.20
N SER A 41 -11.33 -0.18 -3.97
CA SER A 41 -11.58 1.22 -3.63
C SER A 41 -10.35 2.11 -3.83
N GLN A 42 -10.53 3.21 -4.55
CA GLN A 42 -9.51 4.21 -4.88
C GLN A 42 -9.28 5.26 -3.78
N GLU A 43 -10.10 5.23 -2.72
CA GLU A 43 -10.11 6.26 -1.68
C GLU A 43 -9.88 5.68 -0.28
N SER A 44 -10.08 4.38 -0.06
CA SER A 44 -10.05 3.78 1.28
C SER A 44 -8.65 3.70 1.91
N HIS A 45 -7.58 3.63 1.11
CA HIS A 45 -6.23 3.36 1.62
C HIS A 45 -5.17 4.32 1.05
N PRO A 46 -5.26 5.63 1.33
CA PRO A 46 -4.25 6.59 0.91
C PRO A 46 -2.92 6.32 1.64
N LEU A 47 -1.82 6.24 0.89
CA LEU A 47 -0.47 6.11 1.42
C LEU A 47 0.03 7.43 2.00
N LYS A 48 0.81 7.33 3.08
CA LYS A 48 1.44 8.48 3.71
C LYS A 48 2.80 8.76 3.08
N LYS A 49 3.02 10.00 2.64
CA LYS A 49 4.32 10.47 2.14
C LYS A 49 5.29 10.68 3.31
N GLY A 50 6.44 10.02 3.25
CA GLY A 50 7.56 10.18 4.17
C GLY A 50 8.29 11.49 3.90
N LYS A 51 8.44 12.33 4.92
CA LYS A 51 9.06 13.66 4.78
C LYS A 51 10.55 13.61 4.45
N SER A 52 11.25 12.57 4.91
CA SER A 52 12.72 12.46 4.81
C SER A 52 13.21 11.81 3.52
N ASP A 53 12.46 10.82 3.01
CA ASP A 53 12.85 9.99 1.87
C ASP A 53 11.90 10.18 0.66
N GLY A 54 10.80 10.90 0.84
CA GLY A 54 9.81 11.14 -0.22
C GLY A 54 8.98 9.92 -0.61
N SER A 55 9.24 8.75 -0.03
CA SER A 55 8.52 7.50 -0.28
C SER A 55 7.11 7.51 0.32
N PHE A 56 6.19 6.84 -0.36
CA PHE A 56 4.82 6.64 0.12
C PHE A 56 4.72 5.28 0.82
N SER A 57 4.06 5.23 1.97
CA SER A 57 3.89 3.96 2.70
C SER A 57 2.54 3.83 3.39
N ILE A 58 2.04 2.60 3.50
CA ILE A 58 0.87 2.23 4.29
C ILE A 58 1.06 0.84 4.88
N THR A 59 0.52 0.60 6.08
CA THR A 59 0.47 -0.74 6.67
C THR A 59 -0.97 -1.22 6.74
N VAL A 60 -1.23 -2.40 6.19
CA VAL A 60 -2.55 -3.05 6.18
C VAL A 60 -2.45 -4.38 6.90
N ASP A 61 -3.46 -4.67 7.71
CA ASP A 61 -3.63 -5.96 8.39
C ASP A 61 -4.41 -6.90 7.45
N LEU A 62 -3.74 -7.93 6.91
CA LEU A 62 -4.34 -8.91 5.98
C LEU A 62 -4.38 -10.29 6.63
N PRO A 63 -5.42 -11.11 6.40
CA PRO A 63 -5.46 -12.47 6.93
C PRO A 63 -4.33 -13.33 6.34
N VAL A 64 -3.80 -14.24 7.15
CA VAL A 64 -2.78 -15.20 6.71
C VAL A 64 -3.40 -16.30 5.84
N ASN A 65 -2.60 -16.89 4.96
CA ASN A 65 -2.98 -17.97 4.02
C ASN A 65 -3.96 -17.58 2.89
N GLU A 66 -4.21 -16.30 2.69
CA GLU A 66 -4.99 -15.79 1.56
C GLU A 66 -4.11 -15.08 0.54
N LYS A 67 -4.56 -15.06 -0.72
CA LYS A 67 -3.89 -14.34 -1.80
C LYS A 67 -4.71 -13.11 -2.12
N PHE A 68 -4.05 -11.96 -2.13
CA PHE A 68 -4.63 -10.68 -2.49
C PHE A 68 -3.89 -10.09 -3.67
N GLN A 69 -4.64 -9.54 -4.61
CA GLN A 69 -4.13 -8.68 -5.66
C GLN A 69 -4.23 -7.23 -5.20
N PHE A 70 -3.26 -6.44 -5.67
CA PHE A 70 -3.22 -5.01 -5.38
C PHE A 70 -2.51 -4.24 -6.49
N ARG A 71 -2.75 -2.93 -6.51
CA ARG A 71 -2.14 -1.96 -7.41
C ARG A 71 -2.03 -0.60 -6.74
N TYR A 72 -1.13 0.25 -7.21
CA TYR A 72 -1.02 1.63 -6.74
C TYR A 72 -1.72 2.57 -7.73
N LEU A 73 -2.48 3.52 -7.20
CA LEU A 73 -3.12 4.59 -7.98
C LEU A 73 -2.54 5.94 -7.56
N ILE A 74 -1.84 6.60 -8.47
CA ILE A 74 -1.32 7.95 -8.28
C ILE A 74 -2.35 8.98 -8.74
N ASN A 75 -2.62 9.97 -7.89
CA ASN A 75 -3.47 11.13 -8.17
C ASN A 75 -4.84 10.77 -8.79
N GLY A 76 -5.36 9.57 -8.51
CA GLY A 76 -6.63 9.08 -9.08
C GLY A 76 -6.59 8.73 -10.58
N ALA A 77 -5.45 8.83 -11.27
CA ALA A 77 -5.37 8.73 -12.73
C ALA A 77 -4.38 7.68 -13.23
N THR A 78 -3.25 7.50 -12.54
CA THR A 78 -2.13 6.69 -13.04
C THR A 78 -1.96 5.41 -12.23
N TRP A 79 -2.04 4.26 -12.89
CA TRP A 79 -1.88 2.96 -12.27
C TRP A 79 -0.45 2.42 -12.40
N ILE A 80 0.10 1.90 -11.30
CA ILE A 80 1.42 1.26 -11.25
C ILE A 80 1.35 -0.12 -10.61
#